data_AF-A5J0B7-F1
#
_entry.id   AF-A5J0B7-F1
#
_cell.length_a   1.000
_cell.length_b   1.000
_cell.length_c   1.000
_cell.angle_alpha   90.00
_cell.angle_beta   90.00
_cell.angle_gamma   90.00
#
_symmetry.space_group_name_H-M   'P 1'
#
loop_
_entity.id
_entity.type
_entity.pdbx_description
1 polymer ?
#
loop_
_entity_poly.entity_id
_entity_poly.type
_entity_poly.pdbx_seq_one_letter_code
_entity_poly.pdbx_strand_id
1 'polypeptide(L)'
;DPTVDVLGLPSGVKFVFLDIGLATIAFTCVLGQLTTQVNASHCMIDFANNYFALFTLYVAMIIEFTGVMHSAYLIQNILAAVSGKPIQSNEPPKTGFTFAFFWGRVVMSLAILGFCVTVVLYALLNGYTSVSVKYPSISPPLAVVLLFFFMSVVGCLEGMQIAFFAVAKIPTSERGSGVFGKKTCDLLFSGNGQNLPGFMIGRQLTVVCSFFLVGSFTSLTIVPGEGNNIFGVSDSAQAFLNYGFQGAVMTTILASITWQYAASAFPIAFMNSPVTYVLLLVALALEFTGICAGAWV
;
A
#
# COMPACT_ATOMS: atom_id res chain seq x y z
N ASP A 1 -22.72 0.25 18.21
CA ASP A 1 -24.13 0.66 18.08
C ASP A 1 -24.16 2.19 18.09
N PRO A 2 -24.54 2.85 16.99
CA PRO A 2 -24.56 4.31 16.88
C PRO A 2 -25.57 4.99 17.81
N THR A 3 -26.42 4.21 18.50
CA THR A 3 -27.37 4.71 19.51
C THR A 3 -26.76 4.92 20.89
N VAL A 4 -25.55 4.41 21.14
CA VAL A 4 -24.86 4.60 22.42
C VAL A 4 -24.23 5.99 22.44
N ASP A 5 -24.49 6.74 23.51
CA ASP A 5 -24.02 8.12 23.62
C ASP A 5 -22.51 8.18 23.87
N VAL A 6 -21.75 8.19 22.77
CA VAL A 6 -20.31 8.42 22.82
C VAL A 6 -20.05 9.93 22.88
N LEU A 7 -19.56 10.41 24.03
CA LEU A 7 -19.10 11.78 24.26
C LEU A 7 -20.14 12.91 24.06
N GLY A 8 -21.45 12.61 24.03
CA GLY A 8 -22.50 13.63 23.85
C GLY A 8 -22.49 14.33 22.48
N LEU A 9 -21.83 13.73 21.48
CA LEU A 9 -21.65 14.37 20.18
C LEU A 9 -22.95 14.39 19.34
N PRO A 10 -23.17 15.43 18.50
CA PRO A 10 -24.29 15.47 17.57
C PRO A 10 -24.28 14.28 16.60
N SER A 11 -25.46 13.81 16.19
CA SER A 11 -25.62 12.63 15.33
C SER A 11 -24.85 12.72 14.02
N GLY A 12 -24.76 13.92 13.41
CA GLY A 12 -23.97 14.14 12.19
C GLY A 12 -22.46 13.96 12.42
N VAL A 13 -21.95 14.37 13.58
CA VAL A 13 -20.53 14.19 13.94
C VAL A 13 -20.24 12.71 14.21
N LYS A 14 -21.13 12.02 14.93
CA LYS A 14 -21.01 10.57 15.17
C LYS A 14 -21.00 9.79 13.86
N PHE A 15 -21.90 10.12 12.93
CA PHE A 15 -21.94 9.48 11.62
C PHE A 15 -20.63 9.67 10.83
N VAL A 16 -20.15 10.91 10.71
CA VAL A 16 -18.95 11.21 9.92
C VAL A 16 -17.67 10.66 10.57
N PHE A 17 -17.48 10.85 11.88
CA PHE A 17 -16.24 10.48 12.55
C PHE A 17 -16.19 9.02 12.97
N LEU A 18 -17.31 8.44 13.43
CA LEU A 18 -17.35 7.09 14.00
C LEU A 18 -17.88 6.07 12.98
N ASP A 19 -19.01 6.32 12.32
CA ASP A 19 -19.62 5.31 11.42
C ASP A 19 -18.91 5.20 10.06
N ILE A 20 -18.57 6.34 9.46
CA ILE A 20 -17.74 6.37 8.24
C ILE A 20 -16.28 5.98 8.56
N GLY A 21 -15.85 6.17 9.81
CA GLY A 21 -14.51 5.84 10.27
C GLY A 21 -13.46 6.91 9.98
N LEU A 22 -13.88 8.15 9.65
CA LEU A 22 -12.97 9.26 9.38
C LEU A 22 -12.02 9.54 10.56
N ALA A 23 -12.49 9.38 11.80
CA ALA A 23 -11.62 9.53 12.98
C ALA A 23 -10.46 8.53 12.97
N THR A 24 -10.73 7.27 12.65
CA THR A 24 -9.72 6.21 12.61
C THR A 24 -8.75 6.43 11.45
N ILE A 25 -9.26 6.84 10.30
CA ILE A 25 -8.44 7.21 9.13
C ILE A 25 -7.53 8.39 9.47
N ALA A 26 -8.08 9.47 10.02
CA ALA A 26 -7.32 10.67 10.39
C ALA A 26 -6.27 10.35 11.47
N PHE A 27 -6.64 9.58 12.49
CA PHE A 27 -5.71 9.13 13.53
C PHE A 27 -4.56 8.32 12.94
N THR A 28 -4.87 7.30 12.12
CA THR A 28 -3.86 6.43 11.49
C THR A 28 -2.96 7.22 10.55
N CYS A 29 -3.54 8.15 9.79
CA CYS A 29 -2.82 8.99 8.84
C CYS A 29 -1.90 9.97 9.58
N VAL A 30 -2.44 10.84 10.43
CA VAL A 30 -1.69 11.92 11.09
C VAL A 30 -0.68 11.37 12.08
N LEU A 31 -1.14 10.63 13.09
CA LEU A 31 -0.29 10.18 14.19
C LEU A 31 0.47 8.89 13.86
N GLY A 32 -0.14 8.00 13.09
CA GLY A 32 0.45 6.70 12.79
C GLY A 32 1.53 6.72 11.70
N GLN A 33 1.45 7.65 10.75
CA GLN A 33 2.27 7.60 9.53
C GLN A 33 2.89 8.95 9.17
N LEU A 34 2.08 10.00 9.04
CA LEU A 34 2.51 11.27 8.49
C LEU A 34 3.55 11.98 9.36
N THR A 35 3.39 12.06 10.68
CA THR A 35 4.40 12.71 11.55
C THR A 35 5.79 12.08 11.36
N THR A 36 5.87 10.75 11.26
CA THR A 36 7.14 10.05 11.02
C THR A 36 7.66 10.32 9.61
N GLN A 37 6.79 10.37 8.60
CA GLN A 37 7.14 10.61 7.21
C GLN A 37 7.64 12.03 6.97
N VAL A 38 7.01 13.04 7.60
CA VAL A 38 7.42 14.44 7.54
C VAL A 38 8.78 14.61 8.22
N ASN A 39 8.94 14.09 9.44
CA ASN A 39 10.23 14.11 10.14
C ASN A 39 11.34 13.42 9.35
N ALA A 40 11.05 12.25 8.77
CA ALA A 40 11.99 11.55 7.91
C ALA A 40 12.33 12.35 6.64
N SER A 41 11.39 13.10 6.05
CA SER A 41 11.64 13.88 4.85
C SER A 41 12.52 15.11 5.07
N HIS A 42 12.40 15.76 6.24
CA HIS A 42 13.16 16.96 6.59
C HIS A 42 14.51 16.64 7.26
N CYS A 43 14.53 15.64 8.16
CA CYS A 43 15.68 15.31 8.99
C CYS A 43 16.07 13.83 8.84
N MET A 44 16.34 13.38 7.60
CA MET A 44 16.58 11.97 7.26
C MET A 44 17.62 11.26 8.15
N ILE A 45 18.79 11.89 8.35
CA ILE A 45 19.89 11.30 9.11
C ILE A 45 19.52 11.21 10.60
N ASP A 46 18.95 12.26 11.17
CA ASP A 46 18.56 12.30 12.58
C ASP A 46 17.41 11.32 12.86
N PHE A 47 16.45 11.20 11.92
CA PHE A 47 15.36 10.24 12.00
C PHE A 47 15.86 8.80 11.98
N ALA A 48 16.91 8.49 11.20
CA ALA A 48 17.51 7.16 11.16
C ALA A 48 18.45 6.88 12.34
N ASN A 49 19.02 7.92 12.95
CA ASN A 49 20.04 7.81 13.99
C ASN A 49 19.46 7.60 15.40
N ASN A 50 18.69 6.52 15.58
CA ASN A 50 18.22 6.10 16.90
C ASN A 50 18.00 4.58 16.99
N TYR A 51 18.01 4.05 18.22
CA TYR A 51 17.86 2.60 18.46
C TYR A 51 16.53 2.04 17.94
N PHE A 52 15.46 2.83 17.93
CA PHE A 52 14.17 2.37 17.44
C PHE A 52 14.19 2.19 15.92
N ALA A 53 14.77 3.12 15.17
CA ALA A 53 14.98 3.00 13.73
C ALA A 53 15.91 1.81 13.37
N LEU A 54 16.94 1.54 14.18
CA LEU A 54 17.78 0.36 14.00
C LEU A 54 17.01 -0.94 14.29
N PHE A 55 16.19 -0.95 15.33
CA PHE A 55 15.31 -2.08 15.66
C PHE A 55 14.33 -2.39 14.52
N THR A 56 13.64 -1.39 13.98
CA THR A 56 12.69 -1.58 12.88
C THR A 56 13.39 -2.09 11.62
N LEU A 57 14.60 -1.60 11.33
CA LEU A 57 15.43 -2.13 10.24
C LEU A 57 15.76 -3.62 10.44
N TYR A 58 16.18 -4.04 11.64
CA TYR A 58 16.47 -5.45 11.90
C TYR A 58 15.23 -6.34 11.79
N VAL A 59 14.07 -5.89 12.26
CA VAL A 59 12.80 -6.61 12.08
C VAL A 59 12.49 -6.77 10.59
N ALA A 60 12.64 -5.71 9.80
CA ALA A 60 12.45 -5.77 8.35
C ALA A 60 13.43 -6.75 7.68
N MET A 61 14.71 -6.74 8.08
CA MET A 61 15.72 -7.68 7.59
C MET A 61 15.41 -9.13 7.97
N ILE A 62 14.86 -9.40 9.16
CA ILE A 62 14.43 -10.74 9.57
C ILE A 62 13.27 -11.20 8.69
N ILE A 63 12.26 -10.36 8.48
CA ILE A 63 11.13 -10.69 7.59
C ILE A 63 11.64 -10.95 6.17
N GLU A 64 12.54 -10.11 5.67
CA GLU A 64 13.18 -10.31 4.36
C GLU A 64 13.93 -11.65 4.30
N PHE A 65 14.64 -12.01 5.36
CA PHE A 65 15.33 -13.30 5.46
C PHE A 65 14.36 -14.48 5.39
N THR A 66 13.18 -14.40 6.02
CA THR A 66 12.16 -15.47 5.95
C THR A 66 11.71 -15.76 4.51
N GLY A 67 11.75 -14.74 3.64
CA GLY A 67 11.38 -14.87 2.25
C GLY A 67 9.88 -14.84 1.97
N VAL A 68 9.02 -14.56 2.95
CA VAL A 68 7.55 -14.55 2.75
C VAL A 68 7.13 -13.54 1.66
N MET A 69 7.90 -12.46 1.45
CA MET A 69 7.63 -11.42 0.44
C MET A 69 8.40 -11.60 -0.89
N HIS A 70 9.17 -12.69 -1.05
CA HIS A 70 10.09 -12.86 -2.18
C HIS A 70 9.44 -12.95 -3.57
N SER A 71 8.14 -13.23 -3.68
CA SER A 71 7.43 -13.20 -4.95
C SER A 71 7.50 -11.83 -5.62
N ALA A 72 7.68 -10.75 -4.85
CA ALA A 72 7.86 -9.41 -5.39
C ALA A 72 9.17 -9.27 -6.19
N TYR A 73 10.24 -9.97 -5.81
CA TYR A 73 11.48 -10.02 -6.61
C TYR A 73 11.30 -10.75 -7.93
N LEU A 74 10.46 -11.79 -7.96
CA LEU A 74 10.14 -12.43 -9.23
C LEU A 74 9.43 -11.45 -10.16
N ILE A 75 8.46 -10.71 -9.64
CA ILE A 75 7.75 -9.70 -10.43
C ILE A 75 8.73 -8.62 -10.90
N GLN A 76 9.66 -8.17 -10.04
CA GLN A 76 10.72 -7.24 -10.42
C GLN A 76 11.60 -7.81 -11.55
N ASN A 77 12.01 -9.07 -11.47
CA ASN A 77 12.82 -9.73 -12.51
C ASN A 77 12.06 -9.82 -13.84
N ILE A 78 10.76 -10.14 -13.81
CA ILE A 78 9.91 -10.17 -15.00
C ILE A 78 9.80 -8.77 -15.62
N LEU A 79 9.54 -7.75 -14.79
CA LEU A 79 9.45 -6.36 -15.23
C LEU A 79 10.77 -5.86 -15.84
N ALA A 80 11.90 -6.19 -15.23
CA ALA A 80 13.22 -5.89 -15.76
C ALA A 80 13.45 -6.58 -17.12
N ALA A 81 13.13 -7.86 -17.23
CA ALA A 81 13.26 -8.63 -18.47
C ALA A 81 12.39 -8.07 -19.61
N VAL A 82 11.12 -7.74 -19.32
CA VAL A 82 10.18 -7.16 -20.31
C VAL A 82 10.65 -5.78 -20.78
N SER A 83 11.26 -5.01 -19.89
CA SER A 83 11.70 -3.65 -20.21
C SER A 83 13.08 -3.53 -20.88
N GLY A 84 13.86 -4.61 -20.88
CA GLY A 84 15.25 -4.59 -21.34
C GLY A 84 16.22 -3.78 -20.47
N LYS A 85 15.81 -3.29 -19.28
CA LYS A 85 16.69 -2.58 -18.34
C LYS A 85 17.16 -3.53 -17.24
N PRO A 86 18.48 -3.78 -17.09
CA PRO A 86 18.98 -4.64 -16.04
C PRO A 86 18.72 -4.02 -14.67
N ILE A 87 18.40 -4.87 -13.69
CA ILE A 87 18.32 -4.46 -12.28
C ILE A 87 19.74 -4.08 -11.86
N GLN A 88 19.96 -2.81 -11.53
CA GLN A 88 21.21 -2.38 -10.93
C GLN A 88 21.26 -2.94 -9.51
N SER A 89 22.00 -4.03 -9.32
CA SER A 89 22.29 -4.61 -8.02
C SER A 89 23.76 -4.45 -7.72
N ASN A 90 24.07 -3.97 -6.52
CA ASN A 90 25.43 -3.93 -6.00
C ASN A 90 25.87 -5.29 -5.42
N GLU A 91 25.02 -6.33 -5.48
CA GLU A 91 25.34 -7.66 -5.00
C GLU A 91 26.06 -8.49 -6.08
N PRO A 92 27.05 -9.31 -5.70
CA PRO A 92 27.66 -10.27 -6.61
C PRO A 92 26.60 -11.25 -7.15
N PRO A 93 26.78 -11.79 -8.37
CA PRO A 93 25.87 -12.77 -8.94
C PRO A 93 25.67 -13.95 -7.98
N LYS A 94 24.40 -14.27 -7.70
CA LYS A 94 24.03 -15.37 -6.80
C LYS A 94 24.46 -16.70 -7.44
N THR A 95 25.37 -17.43 -6.80
CA THR A 95 25.90 -18.72 -7.30
C THR A 95 25.68 -19.84 -6.28
N GLY A 96 25.61 -21.09 -6.77
CA GLY A 96 25.54 -22.30 -5.94
C GLY A 96 24.34 -22.33 -4.97
N PHE A 97 24.62 -22.59 -3.69
CA PHE A 97 23.60 -22.67 -2.63
C PHE A 97 22.81 -21.37 -2.47
N THR A 98 23.44 -20.21 -2.62
CA THR A 98 22.78 -18.90 -2.51
C THR A 98 21.71 -18.71 -3.59
N PHE A 99 21.97 -19.22 -4.80
CA PHE A 99 20.99 -19.19 -5.89
C PHE A 99 19.80 -20.10 -5.59
N ALA A 100 20.05 -21.34 -5.17
CA ALA A 100 18.99 -22.30 -4.81
C ALA A 100 18.16 -21.81 -3.63
N PHE A 101 18.79 -21.25 -2.59
CA PHE A 101 18.12 -20.69 -1.43
C PHE A 101 17.24 -19.48 -1.78
N PHE A 102 17.71 -18.61 -2.69
CA PHE A 102 16.91 -17.50 -3.19
C PHE A 102 15.64 -17.98 -3.91
N TRP A 103 15.78 -18.88 -4.89
CA TRP A 103 14.64 -19.37 -5.66
C TRP A 103 13.70 -20.26 -4.85
N GLY A 104 14.21 -21.03 -3.88
CA GLY A 104 13.37 -21.77 -2.94
C GLY A 104 12.45 -20.85 -2.14
N ARG A 105 12.97 -19.72 -1.65
CA ARG A 105 12.16 -18.68 -0.98
C ARG A 105 11.16 -18.01 -1.92
N VAL A 106 11.53 -17.77 -3.18
CA VAL A 106 10.61 -17.24 -4.21
C VAL A 106 9.44 -18.19 -4.44
N VAL A 107 9.69 -19.50 -4.61
CA VAL A 107 8.63 -20.51 -4.81
C VAL A 107 7.73 -20.61 -3.58
N MET A 108 8.31 -20.62 -2.38
CA MET A 108 7.55 -20.61 -1.12
C MET A 108 6.65 -19.36 -1.03
N SER A 109 7.19 -18.17 -1.31
CA SER A 109 6.44 -16.92 -1.31
C SER A 109 5.29 -16.92 -2.32
N LEU A 110 5.52 -17.44 -3.53
CA LEU A 110 4.46 -17.60 -4.54
C LEU A 110 3.35 -18.54 -4.07
N ALA A 111 3.70 -19.64 -3.39
CA ALA A 111 2.71 -20.57 -2.85
C ALA A 111 1.86 -19.90 -1.75
N ILE A 112 2.51 -19.16 -0.84
CA ILE A 112 1.80 -18.39 0.20
C ILE A 112 0.89 -17.34 -0.44
N LEU A 113 1.41 -16.54 -1.38
CA LEU A 113 0.63 -15.52 -2.08
C LEU A 113 -0.57 -16.13 -2.80
N GLY A 114 -0.36 -17.24 -3.53
CA GLY A 114 -1.42 -17.97 -4.22
C GLY A 114 -2.51 -18.42 -3.25
N PHE A 115 -2.13 -19.03 -2.13
CA PHE A 115 -3.07 -19.41 -1.07
C PHE A 115 -3.83 -18.20 -0.51
N CYS A 116 -3.15 -17.09 -0.20
CA CYS A 116 -3.78 -15.88 0.32
C CYS A 116 -4.81 -15.29 -0.66
N VAL A 117 -4.45 -15.19 -1.94
CA VAL A 117 -5.35 -14.71 -3.00
C VAL A 117 -6.57 -15.64 -3.12
N THR A 118 -6.37 -16.97 -3.12
CA THR A 118 -7.46 -17.94 -3.21
C THR A 118 -8.41 -17.84 -2.03
N VAL A 119 -7.91 -17.74 -0.79
CA VAL A 119 -8.75 -17.58 0.41
C VAL A 119 -9.57 -16.29 0.36
N VAL A 120 -8.93 -15.17 0.04
CA VAL A 120 -9.61 -13.86 -0.04
C VAL A 120 -10.67 -13.86 -1.13
N LEU A 121 -10.34 -14.30 -2.34
CA LEU A 121 -11.30 -14.32 -3.46
C LEU A 121 -12.45 -15.28 -3.19
N TYR A 122 -12.18 -16.46 -2.61
CA TYR A 122 -13.23 -17.40 -2.23
C TYR A 122 -14.18 -16.78 -1.21
N ALA A 123 -13.66 -16.19 -0.14
CA ALA A 123 -14.49 -15.55 0.87
C ALA A 123 -15.29 -14.38 0.30
N LEU A 124 -14.66 -13.56 -0.56
CA LEU A 124 -15.30 -12.40 -1.16
C LEU A 124 -16.44 -12.79 -2.11
N LEU A 125 -16.23 -13.81 -2.95
CA LEU A 125 -17.24 -14.31 -3.88
C LEU A 125 -18.43 -14.99 -3.19
N ASN A 126 -18.20 -15.60 -2.02
CA ASN A 126 -19.26 -16.24 -1.22
C ASN A 126 -19.89 -15.30 -0.18
N GLY A 127 -19.48 -14.03 -0.13
CA GLY A 127 -20.06 -13.04 0.80
C GLY A 127 -19.59 -13.16 2.25
N TYR A 128 -18.49 -13.86 2.51
CA TYR A 128 -17.92 -14.10 3.84
C TYR A 128 -16.88 -13.05 4.26
N THR A 129 -17.07 -11.81 3.85
CA THR A 129 -16.14 -10.71 4.12
C THR A 129 -16.86 -9.54 4.76
N SER A 130 -16.11 -8.69 5.47
CA SER A 130 -16.68 -7.55 6.17
C SER A 130 -17.38 -6.56 5.24
N VAL A 131 -16.95 -6.43 3.97
CA VAL A 131 -17.63 -5.59 2.97
C VAL A 131 -19.05 -6.09 2.67
N SER A 132 -19.26 -7.41 2.64
CA SER A 132 -20.59 -8.00 2.37
C SER A 132 -21.57 -7.72 3.51
N VAL A 133 -21.07 -7.62 4.74
CA VAL A 133 -21.86 -7.24 5.92
C VAL A 133 -22.10 -5.72 5.96
N LYS A 134 -21.06 -4.92 5.69
CA LYS A 134 -21.13 -3.45 5.79
C LYS A 134 -21.88 -2.81 4.63
N TYR A 135 -21.77 -3.37 3.43
CA TYR A 135 -22.34 -2.85 2.19
C TYR A 135 -23.08 -3.96 1.43
N PRO A 136 -24.25 -4.39 1.91
CA PRO A 136 -25.00 -5.50 1.31
C PRO A 136 -25.49 -5.21 -0.11
N SER A 137 -25.49 -3.96 -0.56
CA SER A 137 -25.82 -3.56 -1.93
C SER A 137 -24.72 -3.87 -2.96
N ILE A 138 -23.49 -4.17 -2.52
CA ILE A 138 -22.38 -4.49 -3.41
C ILE A 138 -22.44 -5.97 -3.76
N SER A 139 -22.60 -6.29 -5.05
CA SER A 139 -22.57 -7.68 -5.49
C SER A 139 -21.17 -8.29 -5.35
N PRO A 140 -21.02 -9.60 -5.08
CA PRO A 140 -19.70 -10.22 -4.93
C PRO A 140 -18.75 -10.01 -6.12
N PRO A 141 -19.20 -10.07 -7.39
CA PRO A 141 -18.33 -9.75 -8.53
C PRO A 141 -17.86 -8.29 -8.54
N LEU A 142 -18.75 -7.35 -8.20
CA LEU A 142 -18.38 -5.94 -8.09
C LEU A 142 -17.37 -5.73 -6.95
N ALA A 143 -17.52 -6.45 -5.84
CA ALA A 143 -16.60 -6.38 -4.72
C ALA A 143 -15.17 -6.81 -5.12
N VAL A 144 -15.03 -7.86 -5.94
CA VAL A 144 -13.73 -8.28 -6.50
C VAL A 144 -13.12 -7.18 -7.38
N VAL A 145 -13.91 -6.56 -8.26
CA VAL A 145 -13.42 -5.46 -9.11
C VAL A 145 -12.99 -4.27 -8.26
N LEU A 146 -13.77 -3.90 -7.25
CA LEU A 146 -13.44 -2.81 -6.33
C LEU A 146 -12.18 -3.09 -5.52
N LEU A 147 -11.98 -4.33 -5.06
CA LEU A 147 -10.75 -4.75 -4.37
C LEU A 147 -9.52 -4.45 -5.22
N PHE A 148 -9.48 -4.94 -6.47
CA PHE A 148 -8.34 -4.71 -7.36
C PHE A 148 -8.21 -3.24 -7.78
N PHE A 149 -9.32 -2.52 -7.92
CA PHE A 149 -9.30 -1.09 -8.19
C PHE A 149 -8.62 -0.32 -7.05
N PHE A 150 -9.06 -0.50 -5.81
CA PHE A 150 -8.45 0.17 -4.65
C PHE A 150 -6.99 -0.26 -4.43
N MET A 151 -6.66 -1.55 -4.63
CA MET A 151 -5.28 -2.01 -4.60
C MET A 151 -4.40 -1.35 -5.68
N SER A 152 -4.95 -1.11 -6.87
CA SER A 152 -4.24 -0.41 -7.95
C SER A 152 -4.05 1.08 -7.63
N VAL A 153 -5.03 1.73 -7.01
CA VAL A 153 -4.89 3.12 -6.53
C VAL A 153 -3.79 3.23 -5.48
N VAL A 154 -3.79 2.34 -4.48
CA VAL A 154 -2.71 2.25 -3.47
C VAL A 154 -1.36 2.06 -4.15
N GLY A 155 -1.26 1.08 -5.05
CA GLY A 155 -0.02 0.77 -5.74
C GLY A 155 0.52 1.93 -6.56
N CYS A 156 -0.36 2.62 -7.29
CA CYS A 156 0.02 3.84 -7.99
C CYS A 156 0.56 4.91 -7.02
N LEU A 157 -0.11 5.18 -5.91
CA LEU A 157 0.30 6.22 -4.94
C LEU A 157 1.62 5.89 -4.22
N GLU A 158 1.86 4.62 -3.89
CA GLU A 158 3.12 4.16 -3.31
C GLU A 158 4.26 4.16 -4.34
N GLY A 159 3.99 3.67 -5.55
CA GLY A 159 4.94 3.73 -6.66
C GLY A 159 5.31 5.17 -7.03
N MET A 160 4.33 6.08 -7.08
CA MET A 160 4.53 7.49 -7.40
C MET A 160 5.52 8.17 -6.43
N GLN A 161 5.45 7.87 -5.13
CA GLN A 161 6.41 8.43 -4.16
C GLN A 161 7.86 8.09 -4.55
N ILE A 162 8.12 6.83 -4.88
CA ILE A 162 9.45 6.37 -5.29
C ILE A 162 9.84 6.98 -6.64
N ALA A 163 8.92 6.99 -7.61
CA ALA A 163 9.16 7.58 -8.93
C ALA A 163 9.51 9.07 -8.82
N PHE A 164 8.79 9.82 -7.98
CA PHE A 164 9.01 11.25 -7.77
C PHE A 164 10.38 11.52 -7.12
N PHE A 165 10.77 10.74 -6.11
CA PHE A 165 12.11 10.85 -5.53
C PHE A 165 13.22 10.45 -6.50
N ALA A 166 13.00 9.45 -7.35
CA ALA A 166 13.96 9.08 -8.39
C ALA A 166 14.11 10.20 -9.42
N VAL A 167 13.01 10.80 -9.88
CA VAL A 167 13.00 11.91 -10.85
C VAL A 167 13.58 13.19 -10.27
N ALA A 168 13.43 13.45 -8.97
CA ALA A 168 14.04 14.58 -8.29
C ALA A 168 15.58 14.57 -8.39
N LYS A 169 16.20 13.39 -8.52
CA LYS A 169 17.66 13.22 -8.67
C LYS A 169 18.13 13.35 -10.13
N ILE A 170 17.23 13.37 -11.10
CA ILE A 170 17.56 13.42 -12.53
C ILE A 170 17.58 14.90 -12.99
N PRO A 171 18.57 15.34 -13.80
CA PRO A 171 18.60 16.68 -14.38
C PRO A 171 17.35 16.97 -15.21
N THR A 172 16.87 18.22 -15.22
CA THR A 172 15.62 18.62 -15.91
C THR A 172 15.60 18.23 -17.40
N SER A 173 16.75 18.24 -18.07
CA SER A 173 16.91 17.83 -19.47
C SER A 173 16.59 16.36 -19.73
N GLU A 174 16.68 15.51 -18.71
CA GLU A 174 16.53 14.05 -18.80
C GLU A 174 15.20 13.54 -18.20
N ARG A 175 14.32 14.43 -17.70
CA ARG A 175 13.04 14.08 -17.06
C ARG A 175 11.93 13.62 -18.02
N GLY A 176 12.30 13.18 -19.22
CA GLY A 176 11.39 12.71 -20.27
C GLY A 176 10.75 13.83 -21.09
N SER A 177 10.35 13.52 -22.33
CA SER A 177 9.78 14.47 -23.28
C SER A 177 8.24 14.44 -23.36
N GLY A 178 7.59 13.49 -22.68
CA GLY A 178 6.15 13.28 -22.75
C GLY A 178 5.33 14.41 -22.13
N VAL A 179 4.12 14.64 -22.67
CA VAL A 179 3.23 15.74 -22.27
C VAL A 179 2.86 15.65 -20.78
N PHE A 180 2.46 14.47 -20.31
CA PHE A 180 2.13 14.25 -18.90
C PHE A 180 3.37 14.25 -18.00
N GLY A 181 4.52 13.76 -18.47
CA GLY A 181 5.77 13.84 -17.71
C GLY A 181 6.19 15.27 -17.43
N LYS A 182 6.12 16.14 -18.44
CA LYS A 182 6.38 17.59 -18.28
C LYS A 182 5.38 18.23 -17.32
N LYS A 183 4.08 18.06 -17.55
CA LYS A 183 3.04 18.63 -16.67
C LYS A 183 3.19 18.17 -15.22
N THR A 184 3.49 16.90 -15.00
CA THR A 184 3.69 16.33 -13.66
C THR A 184 4.95 16.89 -13.03
N CYS A 185 6.07 16.95 -13.75
CA CYS A 185 7.31 17.57 -13.26
C CYS A 185 7.13 19.07 -12.95
N ASP A 186 6.51 19.82 -13.85
CA ASP A 186 6.29 21.25 -13.69
C ASP A 186 5.43 21.52 -12.46
N LEU A 187 4.37 20.75 -12.26
CA LEU A 187 3.53 20.86 -11.06
C LEU A 187 4.30 20.44 -9.81
N LEU A 188 4.98 19.29 -9.83
CA LEU A 188 5.67 18.70 -8.67
C LEU A 188 6.81 19.59 -8.15
N PHE A 189 7.54 20.25 -9.05
CA PHE A 189 8.66 21.13 -8.68
C PHE A 189 8.29 22.62 -8.65
N SER A 190 7.03 23.00 -8.94
CA SER A 190 6.57 24.38 -8.79
C SER A 190 6.59 24.84 -7.31
N GLY A 191 6.55 26.16 -7.10
CA GLY A 191 6.47 26.75 -5.76
C GLY A 191 7.70 26.46 -4.88
N ASN A 192 8.91 26.57 -5.42
CA ASN A 192 10.17 26.20 -4.75
C ASN A 192 10.22 24.73 -4.27
N GLY A 193 9.48 23.82 -4.92
CA GLY A 193 9.47 22.40 -4.57
C GLY A 193 8.60 22.03 -3.36
N GLN A 194 7.74 22.94 -2.88
CA GLN A 194 6.79 22.68 -1.79
C GLN A 194 5.77 21.59 -2.14
N ASN A 195 5.46 21.40 -3.43
CA ASN A 195 4.47 20.41 -3.86
C ASN A 195 4.94 18.97 -3.73
N LEU A 196 6.25 18.69 -3.65
CA LEU A 196 6.75 17.34 -3.43
C LEU A 196 6.48 16.86 -1.98
N PRO A 197 6.85 17.62 -0.94
CA PRO A 197 6.37 17.38 0.43
C PRO A 197 4.83 17.41 0.56
N GLY A 198 4.15 18.37 -0.09
CA GLY A 198 2.68 18.44 -0.09
C GLY A 198 2.02 17.18 -0.67
N PHE A 199 2.56 16.65 -1.78
CA PHE A 199 2.12 15.37 -2.33
C PHE A 199 2.34 14.22 -1.34
N MET A 200 3.49 14.16 -0.66
CA MET A 200 3.79 13.10 0.30
C MET A 200 2.75 13.02 1.43
N ILE A 201 2.24 14.16 1.86
CA ILE A 201 1.20 14.25 2.89
C ILE A 201 -0.18 13.95 2.30
N GLY A 202 -0.54 14.67 1.24
CA GLY A 202 -1.85 14.56 0.60
C GLY A 202 -2.16 13.17 0.08
N ARG A 203 -1.16 12.46 -0.47
CA ARG A 203 -1.32 11.08 -0.93
C ARG A 203 -1.65 10.13 0.23
N GLN A 204 -1.11 10.37 1.42
CA GLN A 204 -1.17 9.40 2.53
C GLN A 204 -2.61 9.23 3.00
N LEU A 205 -3.40 10.30 2.98
CA LEU A 205 -4.83 10.22 3.27
C LEU A 205 -5.55 9.29 2.29
N THR A 206 -5.29 9.42 0.98
CA THR A 206 -5.87 8.53 -0.03
C THR A 206 -5.41 7.08 0.13
N VAL A 207 -4.12 6.88 0.45
CA VAL A 207 -3.53 5.55 0.71
C VAL A 207 -4.22 4.89 1.91
N VAL A 208 -4.30 5.59 3.05
CA VAL A 208 -4.93 5.06 4.27
C VAL A 208 -6.41 4.77 4.04
N CYS A 209 -7.17 5.70 3.44
CA CYS A 209 -8.58 5.47 3.07
C CYS A 209 -8.73 4.20 2.22
N SER A 210 -7.89 4.03 1.21
CA SER A 210 -7.94 2.89 0.30
C SER A 210 -7.56 1.58 1.02
N PHE A 211 -6.56 1.59 1.91
CA PHE A 211 -6.21 0.42 2.73
C PHE A 211 -7.29 0.04 3.72
N PHE A 212 -8.00 1.01 4.32
CA PHE A 212 -9.17 0.72 5.17
C PHE A 212 -10.28 0.03 4.38
N LEU A 213 -10.56 0.51 3.16
CA LEU A 213 -11.53 -0.13 2.28
C LEU A 213 -11.07 -1.54 1.90
N VAL A 214 -9.85 -1.70 1.41
CA VAL A 214 -9.25 -3.01 1.07
C VAL A 214 -9.25 -3.97 2.27
N GLY A 215 -9.00 -3.47 3.48
CA GLY A 215 -9.13 -4.23 4.73
C GLY A 215 -10.53 -4.82 4.89
N SER A 216 -11.58 -4.06 4.59
CA SER A 216 -12.96 -4.56 4.64
C SER A 216 -13.27 -5.63 3.59
N PHE A 217 -12.63 -5.59 2.41
CA PHE A 217 -12.76 -6.63 1.36
C PHE A 217 -11.99 -7.91 1.70
N THR A 218 -10.95 -7.82 2.54
CA THR A 218 -10.04 -8.94 2.83
C THR A 218 -10.28 -9.57 4.22
N SER A 219 -10.97 -8.85 5.10
CA SER A 219 -11.35 -9.32 6.44
C SER A 219 -12.47 -10.35 6.36
N LEU A 220 -12.22 -11.53 6.92
CA LEU A 220 -13.14 -12.67 6.92
C LEU A 220 -14.16 -12.58 8.05
N THR A 221 -15.41 -12.95 7.79
CA THR A 221 -16.51 -12.91 8.79
C THR A 221 -17.05 -14.29 9.15
N ILE A 222 -16.27 -15.35 8.93
CA ILE A 222 -16.70 -16.74 9.13
C ILE A 222 -16.58 -17.12 10.60
N VAL A 223 -17.66 -17.61 11.20
CA VAL A 223 -17.66 -18.05 12.60
C VAL A 223 -17.16 -19.51 12.67
N PRO A 224 -16.04 -19.78 13.36
CA PRO A 224 -15.56 -21.16 13.56
C PRO A 224 -16.60 -22.01 14.31
N GLY A 225 -16.71 -23.30 13.98
CA GLY A 225 -17.63 -24.23 14.64
C GLY A 225 -19.04 -24.33 14.05
N GLU A 226 -19.38 -23.51 13.05
CA GLU A 226 -20.68 -23.55 12.35
C GLU A 226 -20.70 -24.45 11.11
N GLY A 227 -19.61 -25.20 10.85
CA GLY A 227 -19.49 -26.10 9.70
C GLY A 227 -19.21 -25.41 8.35
N ASN A 228 -19.08 -24.08 8.34
CA ASN A 228 -18.84 -23.26 7.15
C ASN A 228 -17.38 -22.80 6.99
N ASN A 229 -16.44 -23.52 7.60
CA ASN A 229 -15.02 -23.18 7.53
C ASN A 229 -14.51 -23.24 6.08
N ILE A 230 -13.64 -22.29 5.69
CA ILE A 230 -13.09 -22.22 4.34
C ILE A 230 -12.35 -23.52 4.02
N PHE A 231 -12.67 -24.14 2.89
CA PHE A 231 -12.06 -25.40 2.44
C PHE A 231 -12.16 -26.56 3.46
N GLY A 232 -13.11 -26.51 4.41
CA GLY A 232 -13.30 -27.55 5.41
C GLY A 232 -12.16 -27.66 6.43
N VAL A 233 -11.40 -26.58 6.64
CA VAL A 233 -10.32 -26.56 7.64
C VAL A 233 -10.87 -26.67 9.08
N SER A 234 -10.01 -27.08 10.01
CA SER A 234 -10.33 -27.12 11.45
C SER A 234 -10.72 -25.73 12.00
N ASP A 235 -11.52 -25.68 13.05
CA ASP A 235 -11.95 -24.42 13.70
C ASP A 235 -10.78 -23.54 14.16
N SER A 236 -9.70 -24.15 14.66
CA SER A 236 -8.49 -23.42 15.06
C SER A 236 -7.79 -22.77 13.87
N ALA A 237 -7.75 -23.46 12.72
CA ALA A 237 -7.22 -22.91 11.50
C ALA A 237 -8.11 -21.78 10.97
N GLN A 238 -9.44 -21.92 11.02
CA GLN A 238 -10.36 -20.84 10.64
C GLN A 238 -10.20 -19.62 11.55
N ALA A 239 -10.05 -19.82 12.86
CA ALA A 239 -9.77 -18.73 13.81
C ALA A 239 -8.47 -18.00 13.46
N PHE A 240 -7.41 -18.74 13.11
CA PHE A 240 -6.17 -18.14 12.60
C PHE A 240 -6.41 -17.39 11.28
N LEU A 241 -7.23 -17.95 10.38
CA LEU A 241 -7.50 -17.29 9.10
C LEU A 241 -8.22 -15.94 9.31
N ASN A 242 -9.12 -15.87 10.29
CA ASN A 242 -9.87 -14.67 10.63
C ASN A 242 -9.02 -13.53 11.22
N TYR A 243 -7.75 -13.77 11.57
CA TYR A 243 -6.83 -12.69 11.95
C TYR A 243 -6.45 -11.77 10.78
N GLY A 244 -6.69 -12.17 9.52
CA GLY A 244 -6.53 -11.31 8.35
C GLY A 244 -5.11 -11.24 7.77
N PHE A 245 -4.21 -12.14 8.18
CA PHE A 245 -2.84 -12.20 7.65
C PHE A 245 -2.78 -12.37 6.12
N GLN A 246 -3.77 -13.03 5.53
CA GLN A 246 -3.87 -13.25 4.07
C GLN A 246 -4.10 -11.94 3.34
N GLY A 247 -5.01 -11.10 3.87
CA GLY A 247 -5.22 -9.75 3.37
C GLY A 247 -3.96 -8.91 3.47
N ALA A 248 -3.27 -8.96 4.61
CA ALA A 248 -2.01 -8.25 4.81
C ALA A 248 -0.90 -8.69 3.83
N VAL A 249 -0.67 -10.00 3.67
CA VAL A 249 0.33 -10.54 2.72
C VAL A 249 -0.02 -10.18 1.28
N MET A 250 -1.28 -10.41 0.88
CA MET A 250 -1.74 -10.13 -0.48
C MET A 250 -1.57 -8.65 -0.83
N THR A 251 -1.99 -7.74 0.05
CA THR A 251 -1.91 -6.30 -0.18
C THR A 251 -0.49 -5.77 -0.13
N THR A 252 0.34 -6.27 0.79
CA THR A 252 1.75 -5.91 0.87
C THR A 252 2.47 -6.24 -0.44
N ILE A 253 2.26 -7.44 -0.98
CA ILE A 253 2.94 -7.88 -2.20
C ILE A 253 2.33 -7.22 -3.45
N LEU A 254 1.02 -7.36 -3.66
CA LEU A 254 0.36 -6.97 -4.91
C LEU A 254 -0.02 -5.49 -4.97
N ALA A 255 -0.48 -4.90 -3.86
CA ALA A 255 -0.90 -3.51 -3.83
C ALA A 255 0.25 -2.55 -3.51
N SER A 256 1.36 -3.01 -2.92
CA SER A 256 2.44 -2.12 -2.49
C SER A 256 3.79 -2.46 -3.14
N ILE A 257 4.50 -3.50 -2.69
CA ILE A 257 5.89 -3.77 -3.09
C ILE A 257 6.04 -3.94 -4.60
N THR A 258 5.11 -4.63 -5.27
CA THR A 258 5.14 -4.79 -6.73
C THR A 258 5.20 -3.46 -7.48
N TRP A 259 4.38 -2.50 -7.07
CA TRP A 259 4.31 -1.18 -7.68
C TRP A 259 5.52 -0.32 -7.33
N GLN A 260 6.02 -0.45 -6.10
CA GLN A 260 7.24 0.21 -5.65
C GLN A 260 8.46 -0.22 -6.50
N TYR A 261 8.60 -1.52 -6.75
CA TYR A 261 9.65 -2.03 -7.64
C TYR A 261 9.46 -1.61 -9.10
N ALA A 262 8.21 -1.64 -9.60
CA ALA A 262 7.92 -1.15 -10.95
C ALA A 262 8.28 0.34 -11.11
N ALA A 263 7.97 1.16 -10.12
CA ALA A 263 8.27 2.59 -10.11
C ALA A 263 9.76 2.88 -9.96
N SER A 264 10.47 2.10 -9.15
CA SER A 264 11.94 2.16 -9.04
C SER A 264 12.61 1.83 -10.37
N ALA A 265 12.11 0.84 -11.12
CA ALA A 265 12.66 0.45 -12.41
C ALA A 265 12.29 1.40 -13.56
N PHE A 266 11.06 1.95 -13.56
CA PHE A 266 10.52 2.81 -14.62
C PHE A 266 9.96 4.14 -14.11
N PRO A 267 10.74 4.97 -13.40
CA PRO A 267 10.23 6.20 -12.81
C PRO A 267 9.65 7.17 -13.86
N ILE A 268 10.30 7.28 -15.02
CA ILE A 268 9.83 8.12 -16.14
C ILE A 268 8.51 7.61 -16.76
N ALA A 269 8.28 6.29 -16.76
CA ALA A 269 7.01 5.74 -17.26
C ALA A 269 5.86 6.10 -16.32
N PHE A 270 6.08 6.02 -15.00
CA PHE A 270 5.12 6.51 -14.00
C PHE A 270 4.85 8.00 -14.19
N MET A 271 5.86 8.85 -14.38
CA MET A 271 5.68 10.29 -14.62
C MET A 271 4.85 10.61 -15.87
N ASN A 272 4.98 9.80 -16.92
CA ASN A 272 4.28 10.02 -18.18
C ASN A 272 2.83 9.47 -18.19
N SER A 273 2.39 8.81 -17.12
CA SER A 273 1.03 8.28 -17.04
C SER A 273 0.01 9.39 -16.73
N PRO A 274 -1.13 9.47 -17.43
CA PRO A 274 -2.20 10.39 -17.08
C PRO A 274 -2.77 10.12 -15.68
N VAL A 275 -2.75 8.85 -15.22
CA VAL A 275 -3.20 8.45 -13.89
C VAL A 275 -2.37 9.13 -12.81
N THR A 276 -1.05 9.17 -12.99
CA THR A 276 -0.11 9.84 -12.07
C THR A 276 -0.44 11.32 -11.92
N TYR A 277 -0.73 12.00 -13.03
CA TYR A 277 -1.08 13.42 -12.99
C TYR A 277 -2.40 13.67 -12.24
N VAL A 278 -3.43 12.85 -12.48
CA VAL A 278 -4.71 12.95 -11.77
C VAL A 278 -4.54 12.67 -10.27
N LEU A 279 -3.80 11.62 -9.92
CA LEU A 279 -3.54 11.28 -8.52
C LEU A 279 -2.70 12.35 -7.81
N LEU A 280 -1.76 13.00 -8.51
CA LEU A 280 -1.03 14.16 -7.98
C LEU A 280 -1.97 15.32 -7.67
N LEU A 281 -2.92 15.64 -8.56
CA LEU A 281 -3.91 16.68 -8.32
C LEU A 281 -4.82 16.35 -7.14
N VAL A 282 -5.28 15.10 -7.03
CA VAL A 282 -6.10 14.65 -5.90
C VAL A 282 -5.33 14.77 -4.58
N ALA A 283 -4.07 14.34 -4.56
CA ALA A 283 -3.22 14.45 -3.38
C ALA A 283 -3.02 15.92 -2.94
N LEU A 284 -2.67 16.82 -3.88
CA LEU A 284 -2.51 18.23 -3.57
C LEU A 284 -3.83 18.89 -3.14
N ALA A 285 -4.96 18.50 -3.74
CA ALA A 285 -6.28 18.99 -3.32
C ALA A 285 -6.62 18.53 -1.89
N LEU A 286 -6.28 17.28 -1.52
CA LEU A 286 -6.48 16.78 -0.16
C LEU A 286 -5.55 17.46 0.85
N GLU A 287 -4.30 17.73 0.47
CA GLU A 287 -3.39 18.52 1.29
C GLU A 287 -3.95 19.93 1.54
N PHE A 288 -4.48 20.57 0.49
CA PHE A 288 -5.11 21.89 0.58
C PHE A 288 -6.32 21.94 1.52
N THR A 289 -7.03 20.83 1.75
CA THR A 289 -8.14 20.81 2.73
C THR A 289 -7.69 21.00 4.18
N GLY A 290 -6.39 20.84 4.47
CA GLY A 290 -5.85 21.01 5.81
C GLY A 290 -6.19 19.88 6.80
N ILE A 291 -6.89 18.83 6.38
CA ILE A 291 -7.25 17.69 7.25
C ILE A 291 -6.00 17.05 7.89
N CYS A 292 -4.90 17.01 7.14
CA CYS A 292 -3.63 16.45 7.59
C CYS A 292 -2.64 17.53 8.08
N ALA A 293 -3.07 18.78 8.25
CA ALA A 293 -2.18 19.88 8.63
C ALA A 293 -1.48 19.66 9.98
N GLY A 294 -2.12 18.92 10.89
CA GLY A 294 -1.53 18.54 12.17
C GLY A 294 -0.27 17.68 12.05
N ALA A 295 0.02 17.09 10.89
CA ALA A 295 1.27 16.35 10.67
C ALA A 295 2.49 17.24 10.39
N TRP A 296 2.27 18.53 10.09
CA TRP A 296 3.34 19.53 9.92
C TRP A 296 3.86 20.09 11.24
N VAL A 297 3.16 19.83 12.35
CA VAL A 297 3.46 20.32 13.70
C VAL A 297 4.27 19.28 14.46
#